data_AF-A0A0F0KUQ9-F1
#
_entry.id   AF-A0A0F0KUQ9-F1
#
_cell.length_a   1.000
_cell.length_b   1.000
_cell.length_c   1.000
_cell.angle_alpha   90.00
_cell.angle_beta   90.00
_cell.angle_gamma   90.00
#
_symmetry.space_group_name_H-M   'P 1'
#
loop_
_entity.id
_entity.type
_entity.pdbx_description
1 polymer ?
#
loop_
_entity_poly.entity_id
_entity_poly.type
_entity_poly.pdbx_seq_one_letter_code
_entity_poly.pdbx_strand_id
1 'polypeptide(L)'
;MTVGNASREGPARKYDPRMYSFRVPVTLGGARPDTDDDTLMLVESAEERVWIQASGPLKNATRATFRGSGYATDAAAEARGKELCSTLRLAALRAGLSVDFMERQSFTALSEHALAAVNDTVPQNVRVINERAGVRVHLSEEELFTFTMSAEGHVLSPPVDIANWFANALRQVVPTNRVHLAFDLFNQAGRAQGADSLLLTLVSAVETLVTTAKVSASEQELIALLAQQVE
;
A
#
# COMPACT_ATOMS: atom_id res chain seq x y z
N MET A 1 -32.48 22.33 -32.77
CA MET A 1 -33.05 22.27 -31.41
C MET A 1 -31.89 22.14 -30.45
N THR A 2 -31.76 23.16 -29.62
CA THR A 2 -30.66 23.50 -28.72
C THR A 2 -30.63 22.58 -27.50
N VAL A 3 -29.44 22.15 -27.04
CA VAL A 3 -29.08 22.24 -25.62
C VAL A 3 -27.57 22.51 -25.55
N GLY A 4 -27.22 23.77 -25.26
CA GLY A 4 -25.85 24.15 -24.91
C GLY A 4 -25.59 23.79 -23.46
N ASN A 5 -24.53 23.04 -23.19
CA ASN A 5 -23.99 22.87 -21.85
C ASN A 5 -23.20 24.13 -21.50
N ALA A 6 -23.87 25.06 -20.83
CA ALA A 6 -23.22 26.15 -20.13
C ALA A 6 -22.48 25.56 -18.91
N SER A 7 -21.16 25.44 -19.02
CA SER A 7 -20.27 25.30 -17.87
C SER A 7 -20.51 26.48 -16.93
N ARG A 8 -21.25 26.24 -15.84
CA ARG A 8 -21.32 27.17 -14.72
C ARG A 8 -20.01 27.06 -13.96
N GLU A 9 -19.03 27.87 -14.34
CA GLU A 9 -17.94 28.24 -13.46
C GLU A 9 -18.53 28.98 -12.26
N GLY A 10 -18.76 28.25 -11.17
CA GLY A 10 -19.03 28.86 -9.87
C GLY A 10 -17.80 29.67 -9.42
N PRO A 11 -17.99 30.67 -8.53
CA PRO A 11 -16.88 31.49 -8.07
C PRO A 11 -15.80 30.59 -7.45
N ALA A 12 -14.61 30.58 -8.05
CA ALA A 12 -13.43 29.95 -7.47
C ALA A 12 -13.22 30.54 -6.06
N ARG A 13 -13.63 29.80 -5.04
CA ARG A 13 -13.45 30.22 -3.65
C ARG A 13 -11.96 30.36 -3.41
N LYS A 14 -11.55 31.53 -2.95
CA LYS A 14 -10.20 31.78 -2.44
C LYS A 14 -9.90 30.74 -1.37
N TYR A 15 -8.98 29.86 -1.69
CA TYR A 15 -8.33 28.94 -0.78
C TYR A 15 -7.84 29.73 0.44
N ASP A 16 -8.22 29.32 1.66
CA ASP A 16 -7.61 29.90 2.86
C ASP A 16 -6.23 29.24 3.03
N PRO A 17 -5.13 29.99 2.87
CA PRO A 17 -3.78 29.45 2.92
C PRO A 17 -3.42 28.83 4.29
N ARG A 18 -4.22 29.08 5.33
CA ARG A 18 -3.97 28.57 6.69
C ARG A 18 -4.63 27.22 6.98
N MET A 19 -5.30 26.61 6.01
CA MET A 19 -5.92 25.31 6.19
C MET A 19 -4.89 24.18 6.12
N TYR A 20 -5.31 23.01 6.57
CA TYR A 20 -4.56 21.77 6.50
C TYR A 20 -5.18 20.82 5.49
N SER A 21 -4.30 20.03 4.90
CA SER A 21 -4.62 18.96 3.98
C SER A 21 -3.98 17.67 4.47
N PHE A 22 -4.56 16.54 4.10
CA PHE A 22 -3.93 15.24 4.30
C PHE A 22 -3.67 14.54 2.96
N ARG A 23 -2.71 13.62 2.98
CA ARG A 23 -2.43 12.67 1.91
C ARG A 23 -2.26 11.27 2.46
N VAL A 24 -2.73 10.29 1.72
CA VAL A 24 -2.56 8.86 2.00
C VAL A 24 -2.14 8.16 0.72
N PRO A 25 -0.90 7.67 0.61
CA PRO A 25 -0.47 6.95 -0.59
C PRO A 25 -1.16 5.59 -0.67
N VAL A 26 -1.53 5.18 -1.88
CA VAL A 26 -2.15 3.89 -2.15
C VAL A 26 -1.63 3.27 -3.45
N THR A 27 -1.67 1.94 -3.53
CA THR A 27 -1.52 1.18 -4.76
C THR A 27 -2.89 0.70 -5.26
N LEU A 28 -3.12 0.82 -6.57
CA LEU A 28 -4.35 0.42 -7.25
C LEU A 28 -4.12 -0.88 -8.02
N GLY A 29 -4.80 -1.95 -7.60
CA GLY A 29 -4.78 -3.26 -8.24
C GLY A 29 -6.12 -3.60 -8.92
N GLY A 30 -6.07 -4.40 -9.98
CA GLY A 30 -7.27 -4.85 -10.67
C GLY A 30 -8.00 -3.72 -11.41
N ALA A 31 -9.27 -3.51 -11.08
CA ALA A 31 -10.11 -2.46 -11.68
C ALA A 31 -9.66 -1.06 -11.23
N ARG A 32 -9.60 -0.13 -12.18
CA ARG A 32 -9.21 1.27 -11.99
C ARG A 32 -10.29 2.20 -12.54
N PRO A 33 -10.38 3.46 -12.09
CA PRO A 33 -11.26 4.44 -12.72
C PRO A 33 -10.91 4.58 -14.21
N ASP A 34 -11.88 4.36 -15.09
CA ASP A 34 -11.71 4.54 -16.54
C ASP A 34 -11.85 6.02 -16.90
N THR A 35 -10.83 6.80 -16.55
CA THR A 35 -10.72 8.22 -16.89
C THR A 35 -9.30 8.57 -17.34
N ASP A 36 -9.23 9.50 -18.29
CA ASP A 36 -7.99 10.16 -18.72
C ASP A 36 -7.52 11.23 -17.75
N ASP A 37 -8.37 11.63 -16.80
CA ASP A 37 -8.01 12.59 -15.76
C ASP A 37 -7.00 11.98 -14.77
N ASP A 38 -6.13 12.84 -14.24
CA ASP A 38 -5.19 12.47 -13.17
C ASP A 38 -5.81 12.56 -11.77
N THR A 39 -7.02 13.10 -11.70
CA THR A 39 -7.73 13.43 -10.47
C THR A 39 -9.19 13.02 -10.58
N LEU A 40 -9.72 12.39 -9.53
CA LEU A 40 -11.14 12.06 -9.43
C LEU A 40 -11.67 12.52 -8.08
N MET A 41 -12.61 13.47 -8.12
CA MET A 41 -13.28 13.99 -6.94
C MET A 41 -14.26 12.96 -6.36
N LEU A 42 -14.20 12.74 -5.05
CA LEU A 42 -15.05 11.77 -4.34
C LEU A 42 -16.08 12.48 -3.46
N VAL A 43 -15.65 13.56 -2.81
CA VAL A 43 -16.50 14.43 -1.98
C VAL A 43 -16.11 15.88 -2.26
N GLU A 44 -17.08 16.72 -2.55
CA GLU A 44 -16.89 18.16 -2.65
C GLU A 44 -18.03 18.88 -1.93
N SER A 45 -17.68 19.64 -0.90
CA SER A 45 -18.63 20.39 -0.08
C SER A 45 -18.04 21.75 0.29
N ALA A 46 -18.80 22.55 1.05
CA ALA A 46 -18.31 23.82 1.56
C ALA A 46 -17.21 23.67 2.63
N GLU A 47 -17.12 22.50 3.27
CA GLU A 47 -16.26 22.23 4.42
C GLU A 47 -15.04 21.38 4.06
N GLU A 48 -15.23 20.39 3.20
CA GLU A 48 -14.16 19.50 2.78
C GLU A 48 -14.20 19.14 1.29
N ARG A 49 -13.01 18.85 0.77
CA ARG A 49 -12.81 18.23 -0.54
C ARG A 49 -11.99 16.97 -0.34
N VAL A 50 -12.41 15.87 -0.94
CA VAL A 50 -11.70 14.58 -0.91
C VAL A 50 -11.63 14.03 -2.33
N TRP A 51 -10.43 13.69 -2.77
CA TRP A 51 -10.18 13.20 -4.12
C TRP A 51 -9.08 12.14 -4.13
N ILE A 52 -9.03 11.38 -5.21
CA ILE A 52 -7.87 10.55 -5.56
C ILE A 52 -7.07 11.25 -6.65
N GLN A 53 -5.74 11.21 -6.55
CA GLN A 53 -4.81 11.85 -7.47
C GLN A 53 -3.69 10.89 -7.85
N ALA A 54 -3.27 10.87 -9.12
CA ALA A 54 -2.09 10.18 -9.61
C ALA A 54 -1.19 11.14 -10.41
N SER A 55 0.02 10.70 -10.78
CA SER A 55 0.95 11.50 -11.61
C SER A 55 0.59 11.52 -13.10
N GLY A 56 -0.53 10.92 -13.48
CA GLY A 56 -1.02 10.79 -14.85
C GLY A 56 -2.41 10.15 -14.85
N PRO A 57 -2.94 9.74 -16.01
CA PRO A 57 -4.30 9.21 -16.13
C PRO A 57 -4.60 8.10 -15.13
N LEU A 58 -5.69 8.22 -14.37
CA LEU A 58 -6.07 7.27 -13.33
C LEU A 58 -6.29 5.86 -13.88
N LYS A 59 -6.75 5.72 -15.13
CA LYS A 59 -6.89 4.41 -15.80
C LYS A 59 -5.58 3.63 -15.92
N ASN A 60 -4.45 4.33 -15.96
CA ASN A 60 -3.11 3.75 -16.08
C ASN A 60 -2.35 3.73 -14.75
N ALA A 61 -2.90 4.32 -13.68
CA ALA A 61 -2.20 4.52 -12.43
C ALA A 61 -2.09 3.20 -11.63
N THR A 62 -0.86 2.78 -11.33
CA THR A 62 -0.58 1.72 -10.35
C THR A 62 -0.42 2.29 -8.93
N ARG A 63 -0.07 3.58 -8.83
CA ARG A 63 0.04 4.35 -7.60
C ARG A 63 -0.84 5.58 -7.68
N ALA A 64 -1.49 5.89 -6.58
CA ALA A 64 -2.30 7.08 -6.41
C ALA A 64 -2.18 7.59 -4.97
N THR A 65 -2.79 8.73 -4.69
CA THR A 65 -2.86 9.32 -3.36
C THR A 65 -4.29 9.76 -3.11
N PHE A 66 -4.89 9.31 -2.01
CA PHE A 66 -6.10 9.95 -1.50
C PHE A 66 -5.69 11.24 -0.79
N ARG A 67 -6.39 12.31 -1.13
CA ARG A 67 -6.15 13.62 -0.55
C ARG A 67 -7.43 14.18 0.02
N GLY A 68 -7.28 14.96 1.08
CA GLY A 68 -8.36 15.78 1.61
C GLY A 68 -7.85 17.16 1.96
N SER A 69 -8.71 18.16 1.84
CA SER A 69 -8.40 19.55 2.21
C SER A 69 -9.63 20.26 2.78
N GLY A 70 -9.38 21.34 3.52
CA GLY A 70 -10.42 22.19 4.14
C GLY A 70 -10.41 22.17 5.67
N TYR A 71 -9.40 21.57 6.30
CA TYR A 71 -9.36 21.36 7.74
C TYR A 71 -8.68 22.51 8.47
N ALA A 72 -9.30 23.03 9.52
CA ALA A 72 -8.76 24.18 10.27
C ALA A 72 -7.50 23.86 11.09
N THR A 73 -7.28 22.59 11.43
CA THR A 73 -6.13 22.15 12.23
C THR A 73 -5.50 20.88 11.67
N ASP A 74 -4.24 20.65 12.01
CA ASP A 74 -3.52 19.44 11.66
C ASP A 74 -4.18 18.18 12.26
N ALA A 75 -4.60 18.26 13.52
CA ALA A 75 -5.28 17.18 14.21
C ALA A 75 -6.63 16.82 13.56
N ALA A 76 -7.38 17.83 13.08
CA ALA A 76 -8.63 17.59 12.35
C ALA A 76 -8.39 16.88 11.01
N ALA A 77 -7.37 17.33 10.26
CA ALA A 77 -6.97 16.68 9.01
C ALA A 77 -6.50 15.23 9.25
N GLU A 78 -5.73 15.00 10.31
CA GLU A 78 -5.23 13.66 10.64
C GLU A 78 -6.35 12.71 11.05
N ALA A 79 -7.24 13.16 11.96
CA ALA A 79 -8.38 12.37 12.43
C ALA A 79 -9.29 11.99 11.26
N ARG A 80 -9.61 12.97 10.40
CA ARG A 80 -10.43 12.74 9.22
C ARG A 80 -9.74 11.80 8.23
N GLY A 81 -8.44 11.97 7.98
CA GLY A 81 -7.69 11.07 7.11
C GLY A 81 -7.70 9.62 7.62
N LYS A 82 -7.57 9.40 8.94
CA LYS A 82 -7.59 8.05 9.54
C LYS A 82 -8.98 7.41 9.45
N GLU A 83 -10.02 8.18 9.74
CA GLU A 83 -11.42 7.75 9.57
C GLU A 83 -11.68 7.37 8.11
N LEU A 84 -11.28 8.23 7.17
CA LEU A 84 -11.46 8.04 5.75
C LEU A 84 -10.74 6.78 5.24
N CYS A 85 -9.55 6.45 5.75
CA CYS A 85 -8.86 5.20 5.38
C CYS A 85 -9.73 3.96 5.66
N SER A 86 -10.42 3.92 6.80
CA SER A 86 -11.31 2.81 7.15
C SER A 86 -12.53 2.77 6.24
N THR A 87 -13.14 3.92 5.98
CA THR A 87 -14.31 4.05 5.10
C THR A 87 -13.97 3.69 3.65
N LEU A 88 -12.82 4.14 3.14
CA LEU A 88 -12.36 3.85 1.78
C LEU A 88 -12.03 2.37 1.58
N ARG A 89 -11.49 1.67 2.60
CA ARG A 89 -11.30 0.22 2.53
C ARG A 89 -12.63 -0.50 2.32
N LEU A 90 -13.65 -0.13 3.09
CA LEU A 90 -15.00 -0.70 2.95
C LEU A 90 -15.64 -0.35 1.60
N ALA A 91 -15.46 0.89 1.13
CA ALA A 91 -15.97 1.33 -0.17
C ALA A 91 -15.29 0.60 -1.34
N ALA A 92 -13.96 0.46 -1.29
CA ALA A 92 -13.18 -0.28 -2.28
C ALA A 92 -13.61 -1.75 -2.36
N LEU A 93 -13.80 -2.39 -1.20
CA LEU A 93 -14.32 -3.76 -1.13
C LEU A 93 -15.70 -3.89 -1.80
N ARG A 94 -16.63 -2.97 -1.51
CA ARG A 94 -17.97 -2.96 -2.13
C ARG A 94 -17.94 -2.67 -3.64
N ALA A 95 -16.99 -1.86 -4.08
CA ALA A 95 -16.79 -1.52 -5.49
C ALA A 95 -15.99 -2.58 -6.27
N GLY A 96 -15.45 -3.61 -5.60
CA GLY A 96 -14.56 -4.58 -6.23
C GLY A 96 -13.21 -3.99 -6.67
N LEU A 97 -12.80 -2.88 -6.06
CA LEU A 97 -11.50 -2.24 -6.31
C LEU A 97 -10.46 -2.80 -5.34
N SER A 98 -9.30 -3.22 -5.86
CA SER A 98 -8.19 -3.61 -5.00
C SER A 98 -7.36 -2.37 -4.69
N VAL A 99 -7.40 -1.93 -3.43
CA VAL A 99 -6.66 -0.77 -2.93
C VAL A 99 -5.80 -1.22 -1.77
N ASP A 100 -4.49 -1.11 -1.93
CA ASP A 100 -3.53 -1.35 -0.85
C ASP A 100 -3.02 0.00 -0.32
N PHE A 101 -3.20 0.21 0.99
CA PHE A 101 -2.79 1.43 1.71
C PHE A 101 -1.31 1.44 2.08
N MET A 102 -0.56 0.49 1.51
CA MET A 102 0.88 0.38 1.53
C MET A 102 1.48 0.20 2.94
N GLU A 103 0.67 -0.19 3.93
CA GLU A 103 1.09 -0.34 5.34
C GLU A 103 2.22 -1.35 5.52
N ARG A 104 2.34 -2.32 4.59
CA ARG A 104 3.35 -3.37 4.60
C ARG A 104 4.48 -3.13 3.58
N GLN A 105 4.40 -2.06 2.80
CA GLN A 105 5.41 -1.78 1.78
C GLN A 105 6.61 -1.07 2.40
N SER A 106 7.80 -1.42 1.92
CA SER A 106 9.00 -0.63 2.17
C SER A 106 9.01 0.59 1.24
N PHE A 107 9.39 1.74 1.78
CA PHE A 107 9.53 2.97 1.02
C PHE A 107 11.00 3.31 0.89
N THR A 108 11.40 3.68 -0.33
CA THR A 108 12.68 4.35 -0.52
C THR A 108 12.62 5.70 0.19
N ALA A 109 13.64 5.99 1.01
CA ALA A 109 13.74 7.23 1.76
C ALA A 109 15.13 7.83 1.60
N LEU A 110 15.19 9.15 1.43
CA LEU A 110 16.40 9.92 1.65
C LEU A 110 16.77 9.86 3.14
N SER A 111 18.07 9.90 3.44
CA SER A 111 18.50 10.14 4.82
C SER A 111 17.98 11.50 5.31
N GLU A 112 17.84 11.68 6.62
CA GLU A 112 17.36 12.95 7.19
C GLU A 112 18.23 14.15 6.73
N HIS A 113 19.55 13.94 6.64
CA HIS A 113 20.49 14.96 6.18
C HIS A 113 20.28 15.29 4.69
N ALA A 114 20.09 14.29 3.83
CA ALA A 114 19.81 14.51 2.42
C ALA A 114 18.44 15.19 2.21
N LEU A 115 17.42 14.79 2.99
CA LEU A 115 16.10 15.39 2.93
C LEU A 115 16.12 16.86 3.36
N ALA A 116 16.86 17.20 4.42
CA ALA A 116 17.06 18.59 4.85
C ALA A 116 17.78 19.41 3.77
N ALA A 117 18.91 18.91 3.26
CA ALA A 117 19.67 19.60 2.22
C ALA A 117 18.85 19.86 0.94
N VAL A 118 17.98 18.93 0.54
CA VAL A 118 17.07 19.15 -0.59
C VAL A 118 16.02 20.20 -0.25
N ASN A 119 15.39 20.12 0.93
CA ASN A 119 14.38 21.09 1.35
C ASN A 119 14.92 22.52 1.51
N ASP A 120 16.21 22.70 1.80
CA ASP A 120 16.85 24.03 1.87
C ASP A 120 16.99 24.71 0.49
N THR A 121 16.82 23.95 -0.60
CA THR A 121 17.02 24.44 -1.99
C THR A 121 15.72 24.64 -2.77
N VAL A 122 14.60 24.13 -2.27
CA VAL A 122 13.29 24.26 -2.92
C VAL A 122 12.57 25.55 -2.49
N PRO A 123 11.60 26.06 -3.27
CA PRO A 123 10.78 27.20 -2.87
C PRO A 123 10.06 27.00 -1.53
N GLN A 124 9.73 28.09 -0.83
CA GLN A 124 9.10 28.04 0.51
C GLN A 124 7.78 27.26 0.58
N ASN A 125 7.03 27.22 -0.52
CA ASN A 125 5.76 26.50 -0.62
C ASN A 125 5.93 25.07 -1.15
N VAL A 126 7.15 24.61 -1.37
CA VAL A 126 7.47 23.28 -1.88
C VAL A 126 8.17 22.49 -0.79
N ARG A 127 7.77 21.24 -0.58
CA ARG A 127 8.41 20.36 0.39
C ARG A 127 8.65 18.99 -0.21
N VAL A 128 9.92 18.58 -0.23
CA VAL A 128 10.31 17.22 -0.55
C VAL A 128 10.14 16.36 0.71
N ILE A 129 9.49 15.22 0.56
CA ILE A 129 9.17 14.31 1.65
C ILE A 129 9.55 12.87 1.30
N ASN A 130 9.98 12.12 2.31
CA ASN A 130 10.05 10.66 2.21
C ASN A 130 8.64 10.09 2.26
N GLU A 131 8.23 9.33 1.24
CA GLU A 131 6.95 8.64 1.24
C GLU A 131 6.86 7.66 2.42
N ARG A 132 5.69 7.55 3.03
CA ARG A 132 5.41 6.56 4.09
C ARG A 132 3.94 6.18 4.07
N ALA A 133 3.64 4.97 4.54
CA ALA A 133 2.26 4.54 4.72
C ALA A 133 1.50 5.40 5.72
N GLY A 134 0.18 5.40 5.58
CA GLY A 134 -0.74 6.09 6.47
C GLY A 134 -0.91 7.58 6.16
N VAL A 135 -1.53 8.28 7.10
CA VAL A 135 -1.93 9.68 6.93
C VAL A 135 -0.72 10.59 7.15
N ARG A 136 -0.50 11.49 6.19
CA ARG A 136 0.40 12.64 6.36
C ARG A 136 -0.39 13.92 6.20
N VAL A 137 -0.26 14.78 7.20
CA VAL A 137 -0.85 16.11 7.19
C VAL A 137 0.20 17.14 6.75
N HIS A 138 -0.26 18.17 6.07
CA HIS A 138 0.56 19.27 5.58
C HIS A 138 -0.30 20.53 5.47
N LEU A 139 0.36 21.69 5.36
CA LEU A 139 -0.37 22.92 5.06
C LEU A 139 -0.91 22.83 3.65
N SER A 140 -2.13 23.29 3.49
CA SER A 140 -2.88 23.26 2.24
C SER A 140 -2.10 23.91 1.07
N GLU A 141 -1.38 25.00 1.34
CA GLU A 141 -0.55 25.68 0.34
C GLU A 141 0.76 24.95 -0.03
N GLU A 142 1.17 23.93 0.74
CA GLU A 142 2.38 23.16 0.46
C GLU A 142 2.18 22.22 -0.72
N GLU A 143 3.04 22.37 -1.73
CA GLU A 143 3.22 21.40 -2.80
C GLU A 143 4.23 20.33 -2.35
N LEU A 144 3.80 19.07 -2.39
CA LEU A 144 4.57 17.96 -1.86
C LEU A 144 5.17 17.11 -2.97
N PHE A 145 6.49 16.95 -2.94
CA PHE A 145 7.21 16.09 -3.88
C PHE A 145 7.80 14.89 -3.15
N THR A 146 7.74 13.74 -3.79
CA THR A 146 8.36 12.50 -3.30
C THR A 146 9.48 12.09 -4.22
N PHE A 147 10.57 11.63 -3.64
CA PHE A 147 11.67 11.07 -4.40
C PHE A 147 11.39 9.61 -4.77
N THR A 148 11.63 9.25 -6.03
CA THR A 148 11.60 7.86 -6.49
C THR A 148 13.00 7.44 -6.92
N MET A 149 13.52 6.39 -6.30
CA MET A 149 14.76 5.73 -6.73
C MET A 149 14.44 4.33 -7.19
N SER A 150 15.04 3.93 -8.32
CA SER A 150 15.09 2.53 -8.75
C SER A 150 16.54 2.07 -8.70
N ALA A 151 16.77 0.92 -8.08
CA ALA A 151 18.07 0.26 -8.07
C ALA A 151 17.84 -1.24 -8.27
N GLU A 152 18.68 -1.87 -9.08
CA GLU A 152 18.72 -3.31 -9.26
C GLU A 152 19.95 -3.85 -8.53
N GLY A 153 19.74 -4.79 -7.60
CA GLY A 153 20.79 -5.45 -6.85
C GLY A 153 20.82 -6.93 -7.20
N HIS A 154 22.00 -7.45 -7.52
CA HIS A 154 22.21 -8.88 -7.73
C HIS A 154 22.89 -9.49 -6.51
N VAL A 155 22.27 -10.49 -5.91
CA VAL A 155 22.92 -11.33 -4.89
C VAL A 155 23.59 -12.49 -5.59
N LEU A 156 24.91 -12.55 -5.53
CA LEU A 156 25.71 -13.62 -6.11
C LEU A 156 26.16 -14.58 -5.00
N SER A 157 25.90 -15.87 -5.17
CA SER A 157 26.46 -16.92 -4.31
C SER A 157 27.75 -17.47 -4.94
N PRO A 158 28.81 -17.72 -4.16
CA PRO A 158 30.03 -18.35 -4.67
C PRO A 158 29.73 -19.69 -5.35
N PRO A 159 30.33 -20.00 -6.53
CA PRO A 159 30.09 -21.25 -7.23
C PRO A 159 30.36 -22.50 -6.40
N VAL A 160 31.36 -22.42 -5.50
CA VAL A 160 31.72 -23.51 -4.59
C VAL A 160 30.60 -23.85 -3.60
N ASP A 161 29.86 -22.85 -3.11
CA ASP A 161 28.78 -23.07 -2.15
C ASP A 161 27.58 -23.73 -2.84
N ILE A 162 27.24 -23.25 -4.04
CA ILE A 162 26.20 -23.85 -4.87
C ILE A 162 26.55 -25.32 -5.17
N ALA A 163 27.76 -25.58 -5.66
CA ALA A 163 28.22 -26.93 -5.97
C ALA A 163 28.17 -27.86 -4.75
N ASN A 164 28.58 -27.37 -3.58
CA ASN A 164 28.53 -28.11 -2.33
C ASN A 164 27.09 -28.41 -1.89
N TRP A 165 26.16 -27.47 -1.99
CA TRP A 165 24.74 -27.70 -1.66
C TRP A 165 24.12 -28.78 -2.52
N PHE A 166 24.33 -28.74 -3.84
CA PHE A 166 23.83 -29.79 -4.75
C PHE A 166 24.51 -31.14 -4.52
N ALA A 167 25.84 -31.16 -4.33
CA ALA A 167 26.58 -32.40 -4.06
C ALA A 167 26.11 -33.07 -2.75
N ASN A 168 25.81 -32.27 -1.72
CA ASN A 168 25.26 -32.77 -0.45
C ASN A 168 23.83 -33.29 -0.63
N ALA A 169 22.96 -32.54 -1.33
CA ALA A 169 21.58 -32.95 -1.58
C ALA A 169 21.51 -34.29 -2.33
N LEU A 170 22.35 -34.49 -3.36
CA LEU A 170 22.43 -35.72 -4.14
C LEU A 170 22.87 -36.96 -3.33
N ARG A 171 23.55 -36.76 -2.19
CA ARG A 171 24.04 -37.85 -1.34
C ARG A 171 23.08 -38.24 -0.22
N GLN A 172 22.22 -37.34 0.24
CA GLN A 172 21.57 -37.46 1.55
C GLN A 172 20.04 -37.35 1.52
N VAL A 173 19.41 -36.92 0.42
CA VAL A 173 17.99 -36.54 0.44
C VAL A 173 17.14 -37.51 -0.38
N VAL A 174 16.26 -38.25 0.30
CA VAL A 174 15.07 -38.84 -0.33
C VAL A 174 13.94 -37.82 -0.13
N PRO A 175 13.52 -37.08 -1.17
CA PRO A 175 12.51 -36.06 -1.01
C PRO A 175 11.16 -36.69 -0.69
N THR A 176 10.46 -36.12 0.29
CA THR A 176 9.07 -36.49 0.59
C THR A 176 8.12 -35.63 -0.24
N ASN A 177 6.87 -36.06 -0.43
CA ASN A 177 5.85 -35.26 -1.13
C ASN A 177 5.66 -33.88 -0.48
N ARG A 178 5.86 -33.77 0.85
CA ARG A 178 5.80 -32.50 1.58
C ARG A 178 6.93 -31.55 1.18
N VAL A 179 8.16 -32.07 1.07
CA VAL A 179 9.32 -31.27 0.64
C VAL A 179 9.16 -30.81 -0.81
N HIS A 180 8.59 -31.64 -1.69
CA HIS A 180 8.25 -31.23 -3.05
C HIS A 180 7.24 -30.07 -3.07
N LEU A 181 6.14 -30.20 -2.33
CA LEU A 181 5.13 -29.13 -2.26
C LEU A 181 5.71 -27.84 -1.66
N ALA A 182 6.54 -27.94 -0.62
CA ALA A 182 7.21 -26.79 -0.02
C ALA A 182 8.10 -26.06 -1.04
N PHE A 183 8.85 -26.81 -1.85
CA PHE A 183 9.70 -26.27 -2.90
C PHE A 183 8.89 -25.58 -4.00
N ASP A 184 7.79 -26.19 -4.45
CA ASP A 184 6.92 -25.61 -5.47
C ASP A 184 6.29 -24.29 -5.00
N LEU A 185 5.80 -24.26 -3.75
CA LEU A 185 5.28 -23.04 -3.13
C LEU A 185 6.38 -21.98 -2.95
N PHE A 186 7.57 -22.36 -2.50
CA PHE A 186 8.71 -21.43 -2.39
C PHE A 186 9.07 -20.80 -3.75
N ASN A 187 9.12 -21.60 -4.82
CA ASN A 187 9.36 -21.07 -6.16
C ASN A 187 8.22 -20.16 -6.64
N GLN A 188 6.97 -20.48 -6.30
CA GLN A 188 5.83 -19.64 -6.61
C GLN A 188 5.88 -18.30 -5.87
N ALA A 189 6.42 -18.27 -4.65
CA ALA A 189 6.57 -17.05 -3.87
C ALA A 189 7.42 -15.99 -4.59
N GLY A 190 8.44 -16.42 -5.35
CA GLY A 190 9.24 -15.51 -6.20
C GLY A 190 8.46 -14.85 -7.34
N ARG A 191 7.24 -15.30 -7.63
CA ARG A 191 6.33 -14.73 -8.64
C ARG A 191 5.07 -14.10 -8.03
N ALA A 192 4.95 -14.11 -6.70
CA ALA A 192 3.80 -13.56 -6.02
C ALA A 192 3.71 -12.04 -6.21
N GLN A 193 2.51 -11.55 -6.54
CA GLN A 193 2.27 -10.12 -6.69
C GLN A 193 1.82 -9.52 -5.35
N GLY A 194 2.68 -8.70 -4.75
CA GLY A 194 2.39 -7.99 -3.49
C GLY A 194 2.84 -8.73 -2.23
N ALA A 195 3.02 -7.98 -1.15
CA ALA A 195 3.59 -8.47 0.10
C ALA A 195 2.74 -9.56 0.77
N ASP A 196 1.41 -9.46 0.69
CA ASP A 196 0.51 -10.43 1.31
C ASP A 196 0.47 -11.77 0.56
N SER A 197 0.47 -11.74 -0.76
CA SER A 197 0.57 -12.96 -1.58
C SER A 197 1.91 -13.65 -1.35
N LEU A 198 3.00 -12.88 -1.28
CA LEU A 198 4.33 -13.38 -0.94
C LEU A 198 4.31 -14.04 0.44
N LEU A 199 3.79 -13.34 1.46
CA LEU A 199 3.72 -13.84 2.83
C LEU A 199 2.91 -15.13 2.92
N LEU A 200 1.70 -15.16 2.34
CA LEU A 200 0.83 -16.34 2.38
C LEU A 200 1.46 -17.54 1.67
N THR A 201 2.12 -17.31 0.54
CA THR A 201 2.78 -18.39 -0.21
C THR A 201 3.98 -18.94 0.56
N LEU A 202 4.76 -18.07 1.22
CA LEU A 202 5.89 -18.49 2.06
C LEU A 202 5.41 -19.21 3.34
N VAL A 203 4.37 -18.71 4.00
CA VAL A 203 3.77 -19.37 5.16
C VAL A 203 3.27 -20.76 4.76
N SER A 204 2.55 -20.88 3.64
CA SER A 204 2.10 -22.17 3.13
C SER A 204 3.28 -23.11 2.84
N ALA A 205 4.38 -22.62 2.25
CA ALA A 205 5.58 -23.42 2.02
C ALA A 205 6.16 -23.94 3.35
N VAL A 206 6.26 -23.09 4.39
CA VAL A 206 6.75 -23.49 5.71
C VAL A 206 5.80 -24.49 6.37
N GLU A 207 4.49 -24.26 6.34
CA GLU A 207 3.49 -25.14 6.95
C GLU A 207 3.54 -26.56 6.37
N THR A 208 3.82 -26.72 5.08
CA THR A 208 3.96 -28.05 4.47
C THR A 208 5.14 -28.85 5.03
N LEU A 209 6.16 -28.17 5.57
CA LEU A 209 7.32 -28.78 6.22
C LEU A 209 7.05 -29.12 7.69
N VAL A 210 6.08 -28.47 8.32
CA VAL A 210 5.72 -28.72 9.72
C VAL A 210 4.96 -30.04 9.83
N THR A 211 5.43 -30.93 10.69
CA THR A 211 4.65 -32.10 11.09
C THR A 211 3.54 -31.66 12.03
N THR A 212 2.30 -31.77 11.59
CA THR A 212 1.13 -31.59 12.47
C THR A 212 1.23 -32.58 13.63
N ALA A 213 1.46 -32.08 14.84
CA ALA A 213 1.31 -32.87 16.05
C ALA A 213 -0.18 -33.27 16.15
N LYS A 214 -0.45 -34.55 16.42
CA LYS A 214 -1.80 -34.99 16.74
C LYS A 214 -2.22 -34.30 18.04
N VAL A 215 -3.16 -33.37 17.95
CA VAL A 215 -3.81 -32.77 19.13
C VAL A 215 -4.47 -33.89 19.92
N SER A 216 -4.21 -33.97 21.22
CA SER A 216 -4.80 -35.01 22.06
C SER A 216 -6.33 -34.84 22.14
N ALA A 217 -7.07 -35.92 22.39
CA ALA A 217 -8.53 -35.85 22.50
C ALA A 217 -8.99 -34.84 23.57
N SER A 218 -8.25 -34.75 24.68
CA SER A 218 -8.47 -33.77 25.75
C SER A 218 -8.28 -32.32 25.30
N GLU A 219 -7.31 -32.04 24.43
CA GLU A 219 -7.09 -30.70 23.90
C GLU A 219 -8.13 -30.33 22.83
N GLN A 220 -8.61 -31.31 22.05
CA GLN A 220 -9.71 -31.11 21.10
C GLN A 220 -11.02 -30.74 21.81
N GLU A 221 -11.32 -31.39 22.95
CA GLU A 221 -12.48 -31.03 23.79
C GLU A 221 -12.36 -29.62 24.38
N LEU A 222 -11.16 -29.24 24.83
CA LEU A 222 -10.91 -27.88 25.34
C LEU A 222 -11.06 -26.80 24.26
N ILE A 223 -10.59 -27.06 23.04
CA ILE A 223 -10.75 -26.14 21.90
C ILE A 223 -12.23 -26.04 21.50
N ALA A 224 -12.98 -27.14 21.51
CA ALA A 224 -14.41 -27.13 21.23
C ALA A 224 -15.21 -26.33 22.28
N LEU A 225 -14.84 -26.44 23.56
CA LEU A 225 -15.42 -25.64 24.64
C LEU A 225 -15.10 -24.15 24.50
N LEU A 226 -13.88 -23.80 24.11
CA LEU A 226 -13.48 -22.42 23.84
C LEU A 226 -14.24 -21.83 22.64
N ALA A 227 -14.43 -22.59 21.57
CA ALA A 227 -15.18 -22.13 20.40
C ALA A 227 -16.66 -21.84 20.70
N GLN A 228 -17.27 -22.57 21.64
CA GLN A 228 -18.64 -22.34 22.08
C GLN A 228 -18.82 -21.08 22.95
N GLN A 229 -17.74 -20.49 23.48
CA GLN A 229 -17.81 -19.27 24.30
C GLN A 229 -17.68 -17.98 23.49
N VAL A 230 -17.50 -18.07 22.17
CA VAL A 230 -17.27 -16.92 21.27
C VAL A 230 -18.50 -16.61 20.38
N GLU A 231 -19.57 -17.41 20.47
CA GLU A 231 -20.92 -17.05 19.99
C GLU A 231 -21.73 -16.35 21.09
#